data_AF-A0A9D6RA00-F1
#
_entry.id   AF-A0A9D6RA00-F1
#
_cell.length_a   1.000
_cell.length_b   1.000
_cell.length_c   1.000
_cell.angle_alpha   90.00
_cell.angle_beta   90.00
_cell.angle_gamma   90.00
#
_symmetry.space_group_name_H-M   'P 1'
#
loop_
_entity.id
_entity.type
_entity.pdbx_description
1 polymer ?
#
loop_
_entity_poly.entity_id
_entity_poly.type
_entity_poly.pdbx_seq_one_letter_code
_entity_poly.pdbx_strand_id
1 'polypeptide(L)'
;MSATSTRVFKRNIRLAILGLLAASAALCAAAALIPHAPRGLNAEYFSGTEFAGEPQSKKVERWIAVNSNEIRADRPTSIRWSGFIWVGTPGDYEFTLDSPGLASLSLDNGTLLDVPSQIEQSRQSAHVTLTAGAHPVTLEFRKPPRDPKNFFHVNLRWKPPGGWEQDVPGSVLFPSAPSSDEVRRANTVDFALTVAGWALAAAVALMGFAGARYLARRMTRRQTLWLGLIYCAALVLRLWYLSDLQARDPFFNALPLGTDHRGYESQARRVLKGTWPDEPFYFQPGQPFYLALIHGVAGEDLFATRAAQAAVGALGVLLAYHLGQAMFDERAGWIAAGLYAAYPIFIFYDAALVATSGATLFMLLALVAAQRAAWPHASQPAWAFTSGLMLGLGGAFQPALLT
;
A
#
# COMPACT_ATOMS: atom_id res chain seq x y z
N MET A 1 21.07 -31.95 14.63
CA MET A 1 21.33 -31.65 13.19
C MET A 1 22.83 -31.54 12.99
N SER A 2 23.41 -32.28 12.04
CA SER A 2 24.85 -32.20 11.75
C SER A 2 25.25 -30.85 11.15
N ALA A 3 26.52 -30.44 11.30
CA ALA A 3 27.05 -29.19 10.74
C ALA A 3 26.87 -29.12 9.21
N THR A 4 26.97 -30.26 8.53
CA THR A 4 26.73 -30.43 7.10
C THR A 4 25.28 -30.11 6.71
N SER A 5 24.30 -30.62 7.45
CA SER A 5 22.87 -30.33 7.23
C SER A 5 22.55 -28.83 7.36
N THR A 6 23.22 -28.13 8.29
CA THR A 6 23.00 -26.69 8.49
C THR A 6 23.62 -25.83 7.38
N ARG A 7 24.78 -26.22 6.85
CA ARG A 7 25.41 -25.52 5.70
C ARG A 7 24.60 -25.70 4.43
N VAL A 8 24.12 -26.92 4.15
CA VAL A 8 23.27 -27.23 3.00
C VAL A 8 21.97 -26.43 3.04
N PHE A 9 21.30 -26.39 4.20
CA PHE A 9 20.08 -25.59 4.37
C PHE A 9 20.30 -24.09 4.11
N LYS A 10 21.37 -23.49 4.66
CA LYS A 10 21.71 -22.08 4.41
C LYS A 10 22.01 -21.80 2.94
N ARG A 11 22.72 -22.71 2.27
CA ARG A 11 23.02 -22.59 0.83
C ARG A 11 21.75 -22.63 0.00
N ASN A 12 20.87 -23.60 0.25
CA ASN A 12 19.65 -23.78 -0.53
C ASN A 12 18.69 -22.59 -0.36
N ILE A 13 18.53 -22.06 0.86
CA ILE A 13 17.73 -20.85 1.08
C ILE A 13 18.30 -19.65 0.33
N ARG A 14 19.62 -19.44 0.37
CA ARG A 14 20.25 -18.33 -0.37
C ARG A 14 20.05 -18.46 -1.88
N LEU A 15 20.21 -19.66 -2.43
CA LEU A 15 19.97 -19.92 -3.85
C LEU A 15 18.51 -19.69 -4.23
N ALA A 16 17.56 -20.11 -3.38
CA ALA A 16 16.14 -19.85 -3.60
C ALA A 16 15.82 -18.35 -3.61
N ILE A 17 16.35 -17.59 -2.63
CA ILE A 17 16.17 -16.13 -2.57
C ILE A 17 16.74 -15.46 -3.83
N LEU A 18 17.99 -15.79 -4.21
CA LEU A 18 18.62 -15.22 -5.40
C LEU A 18 17.88 -15.59 -6.69
N GLY A 19 17.40 -16.84 -6.80
CA GLY A 19 16.61 -17.29 -7.94
C GLY A 19 15.29 -16.53 -8.07
N LEU A 20 14.57 -16.31 -6.96
CA LEU A 20 13.33 -15.53 -6.94
C LEU A 20 13.55 -14.06 -7.30
N LEU A 21 14.61 -13.44 -6.78
CA LEU A 21 14.97 -12.06 -7.12
C LEU A 21 15.36 -11.93 -8.61
N ALA A 22 16.16 -12.86 -9.13
CA ALA A 22 16.54 -12.88 -10.54
C ALA A 22 15.32 -13.11 -11.45
N ALA A 23 14.41 -14.01 -11.08
CA ALA A 23 13.17 -14.26 -11.82
C ALA A 23 12.26 -13.02 -11.83
N SER A 24 12.10 -12.35 -10.68
CA SER A 24 11.35 -11.10 -10.57
C SER A 24 11.93 -10.02 -11.49
N ALA A 25 13.25 -9.80 -11.43
CA ALA A 25 13.93 -8.82 -12.27
C ALA A 25 13.81 -9.15 -13.77
N ALA A 26 13.98 -10.43 -14.15
CA ALA A 26 13.85 -10.87 -15.55
C ALA A 26 12.42 -10.69 -16.09
N LEU A 27 11.40 -10.99 -15.27
CA LEU A 27 10.00 -10.77 -15.63
C LEU A 27 9.68 -9.28 -15.80
N CYS A 28 10.15 -8.42 -14.90
CA CYS A 28 10.00 -6.97 -15.06
C CYS A 28 10.69 -6.45 -16.33
N ALA A 29 11.90 -6.91 -16.62
CA ALA A 29 12.63 -6.53 -17.83
C ALA A 29 11.91 -7.00 -19.10
N ALA A 30 11.42 -8.24 -19.11
CA ALA A 30 10.64 -8.77 -20.23
C ALA A 30 9.32 -8.01 -20.43
N ALA A 31 8.61 -7.70 -19.34
CA ALA A 31 7.37 -6.92 -19.37
C ALA A 31 7.59 -5.51 -19.94
N ALA A 32 8.71 -4.86 -19.58
CA ALA A 32 9.07 -3.53 -20.08
C ALA A 32 9.37 -3.50 -21.59
N LEU A 33 9.71 -4.64 -22.20
CA LEU A 33 10.03 -4.74 -23.63
C LEU A 33 8.80 -5.00 -24.51
N ILE A 34 7.63 -5.32 -23.93
CA ILE A 34 6.41 -5.61 -24.69
C ILE A 34 5.65 -4.30 -24.93
N PRO A 35 5.49 -3.82 -26.18
CA PRO A 35 4.63 -2.67 -26.47
C PRO A 35 3.18 -3.04 -26.16
N HIS A 36 2.54 -2.29 -25.28
CA HIS A 36 1.17 -2.53 -24.83
C HIS A 36 0.40 -1.21 -24.72
N ALA A 37 -0.92 -1.29 -24.86
CA ALA A 37 -1.77 -0.13 -24.65
C ALA A 37 -1.69 0.31 -23.17
N PRO A 38 -1.69 1.62 -22.90
CA PRO A 38 -1.73 2.13 -21.53
C PRO A 38 -3.02 1.69 -20.83
N ARG A 39 -2.91 1.45 -19.52
CA ARG A 39 -4.04 1.09 -18.66
C ARG A 39 -4.61 2.32 -17.98
N GLY A 40 -5.92 2.30 -17.74
CA GLY A 40 -6.61 3.34 -16.99
C GLY A 40 -7.51 4.22 -17.84
N LEU A 41 -8.13 5.22 -17.22
CA LEU A 41 -8.95 6.23 -17.90
C LEU A 41 -8.25 7.59 -17.89
N ASN A 42 -8.61 8.45 -18.84
CA ASN A 42 -8.19 9.84 -18.84
C ASN A 42 -8.96 10.58 -17.74
N ALA A 43 -8.26 10.99 -16.69
CA ALA A 43 -8.79 11.79 -15.59
C ALA A 43 -8.49 13.28 -15.83
N GLU A 44 -9.54 14.08 -15.98
CA GLU A 44 -9.48 15.53 -16.12
C GLU A 44 -10.00 16.19 -14.83
N TYR A 45 -9.16 17.04 -14.23
CA TYR A 45 -9.46 17.72 -12.97
C TYR A 45 -9.78 19.20 -13.22
N PHE A 46 -10.96 19.67 -12.84
CA PHE A 46 -11.42 21.03 -13.10
C PHE A 46 -11.48 21.88 -11.82
N SER A 47 -11.22 23.19 -11.93
CA SER A 47 -11.64 24.16 -10.91
C SER A 47 -13.12 24.43 -11.04
N GLY A 48 -13.90 24.09 -10.03
CA GLY A 48 -15.34 24.28 -10.04
C GLY A 48 -16.11 22.96 -10.20
N THR A 49 -17.43 23.07 -10.23
CA THR A 49 -18.36 21.93 -10.30
C THR A 49 -19.06 21.80 -11.64
N GLU A 50 -18.82 22.71 -12.59
CA GLU A 50 -19.57 22.80 -13.85
C GLU A 50 -18.81 22.24 -15.06
N PHE A 51 -17.66 21.59 -14.85
CA PHE A 51 -16.80 21.08 -15.94
C PHE A 51 -16.51 22.12 -17.04
N ALA A 52 -16.46 23.40 -16.66
CA ALA A 52 -16.26 24.52 -17.56
C ALA A 52 -14.78 24.95 -17.60
N GLY A 53 -14.31 25.36 -18.78
CA GLY A 53 -12.94 25.81 -19.01
C GLY A 53 -11.93 24.67 -19.19
N GLU A 54 -10.66 25.03 -19.28
CA GLU A 54 -9.56 24.05 -19.37
C GLU A 54 -9.34 23.35 -18.02
N PRO A 55 -9.16 22.02 -18.00
CA PRO A 55 -8.85 21.31 -16.76
C PRO A 55 -7.47 21.69 -16.24
N GLN A 56 -7.33 21.78 -14.92
CA GLN A 56 -6.10 22.11 -14.22
C GLN A 56 -5.02 21.04 -14.36
N SER A 57 -5.44 19.78 -14.52
CA SER A 57 -4.53 18.68 -14.79
C SER A 57 -5.24 17.55 -15.54
N LYS A 58 -4.47 16.83 -16.37
CA LYS A 58 -4.89 15.63 -17.08
C LYS A 58 -3.93 14.50 -16.77
N LYS A 59 -4.44 13.34 -16.37
CA LYS A 59 -3.64 12.15 -16.03
C LYS A 59 -4.32 10.89 -16.54
N VAL A 60 -3.56 9.82 -16.71
CA VAL A 60 -4.14 8.48 -16.93
C VAL A 60 -4.09 7.74 -15.60
N GLU A 61 -5.26 7.37 -15.08
CA GLU A 61 -5.40 6.73 -13.77
C GLU A 61 -5.87 5.29 -13.91
N ARG A 62 -5.13 4.35 -13.29
CA ARG A 62 -5.45 2.92 -13.40
C ARG A 62 -6.72 2.52 -12.66
N TRP A 63 -7.18 3.29 -11.68
CA TRP A 63 -8.35 3.00 -10.85
C TRP A 63 -9.28 4.20 -10.72
N ILE A 64 -10.58 3.93 -10.70
CA ILE A 64 -11.63 4.94 -10.55
C ILE A 64 -12.07 4.96 -9.09
N ALA A 65 -11.18 5.48 -8.25
CA ALA A 65 -11.42 5.64 -6.84
C ALA A 65 -10.95 7.03 -6.42
N VAL A 66 -11.75 7.78 -5.67
CA VAL A 66 -11.28 9.03 -5.06
C VAL A 66 -11.91 9.26 -3.71
N ASN A 67 -11.12 9.70 -2.72
CA ASN A 67 -11.64 10.08 -1.42
C ASN A 67 -11.32 11.52 -1.00
N SER A 68 -11.90 11.91 0.14
CA SER A 68 -11.71 13.24 0.74
C SER A 68 -10.26 13.56 1.13
N ASN A 69 -9.39 12.56 1.27
CA ASN A 69 -7.98 12.74 1.62
C ASN A 69 -7.12 13.10 0.40
N GLU A 70 -7.57 12.71 -0.81
CA GLU A 70 -6.88 13.00 -2.07
C GLU A 70 -7.25 14.37 -2.67
N ILE A 71 -8.53 14.75 -2.59
CA ILE A 71 -9.00 16.01 -3.17
C ILE A 71 -8.88 17.14 -2.15
N ARG A 72 -8.20 18.22 -2.52
CA ARG A 72 -8.11 19.45 -1.71
C ARG A 72 -9.49 19.92 -1.25
N ALA A 73 -9.66 20.05 0.07
CA ALA A 73 -10.96 20.46 0.64
C ALA A 73 -11.32 21.92 0.31
N ASP A 74 -10.32 22.78 0.08
CA ASP A 74 -10.46 24.23 -0.12
C ASP A 74 -10.82 24.66 -1.55
N ARG A 75 -10.86 23.73 -2.52
CA ARG A 75 -11.26 24.04 -3.90
C ARG A 75 -12.48 23.21 -4.31
N PRO A 76 -13.45 23.79 -5.05
CA PRO A 76 -14.42 23.00 -5.77
C PRO A 76 -13.65 22.22 -6.84
N THR A 77 -13.79 20.90 -6.82
CA THR A 77 -13.13 20.01 -7.75
C THR A 77 -14.18 19.11 -8.35
N SER A 78 -14.27 19.13 -9.67
CA SER A 78 -14.97 18.12 -10.44
C SER A 78 -13.94 17.32 -11.21
N ILE A 79 -14.20 16.03 -11.35
CA ILE A 79 -13.31 15.08 -12.01
C ILE A 79 -14.13 14.35 -13.07
N ARG A 80 -13.58 14.30 -14.29
CA ARG A 80 -14.13 13.50 -15.38
C ARG A 80 -13.14 12.40 -15.70
N TRP A 81 -13.56 11.15 -15.55
CA TRP A 81 -12.83 10.01 -16.09
C TRP A 81 -13.47 9.59 -17.41
N SER A 82 -12.70 9.55 -18.49
CA SER A 82 -13.19 9.14 -19.82
C SER A 82 -12.24 8.15 -20.50
N GLY A 83 -12.82 7.21 -21.24
CA GLY A 83 -12.07 6.18 -21.97
C GLY A 83 -12.97 5.00 -22.30
N PHE A 84 -12.45 3.79 -22.11
CA PHE A 84 -13.10 2.55 -22.52
C PHE A 84 -12.98 1.47 -21.45
N ILE A 85 -14.04 0.69 -21.27
CA ILE A 85 -14.04 -0.58 -20.54
C ILE A 85 -13.98 -1.71 -21.56
N TRP A 86 -13.05 -2.64 -21.39
CA TRP A 86 -12.97 -3.87 -22.17
C TRP A 86 -13.81 -4.98 -21.54
N VAL A 87 -14.81 -5.45 -22.27
CA VAL A 87 -15.67 -6.56 -21.89
C VAL A 87 -15.17 -7.83 -22.57
N GLY A 88 -14.63 -8.75 -21.78
CA GLY A 88 -14.14 -10.04 -22.27
C GLY A 88 -15.24 -11.11 -22.39
N THR A 89 -16.26 -11.06 -21.53
CA THR A 89 -17.38 -12.01 -21.52
C THR A 89 -18.67 -11.22 -21.73
N PRO A 90 -19.42 -11.44 -22.83
CA PRO A 90 -20.68 -10.74 -23.05
C PRO A 90 -21.73 -11.22 -22.04
N GLY A 91 -22.67 -10.34 -21.68
CA GLY A 91 -23.78 -10.68 -20.80
C GLY A 91 -24.28 -9.50 -19.98
N ASP A 92 -25.09 -9.79 -18.96
CA ASP A 92 -25.65 -8.80 -18.05
C ASP A 92 -24.66 -8.42 -16.94
N TYR A 93 -24.30 -7.14 -16.89
CA TYR A 93 -23.43 -6.55 -15.88
C TYR A 93 -24.25 -5.64 -14.97
N GLU A 94 -23.99 -5.70 -13.67
CA GLU A 94 -24.52 -4.73 -12.71
C GLU A 94 -23.39 -3.76 -12.36
N PHE A 95 -23.54 -2.47 -12.68
CA PHE A 95 -22.63 -1.43 -12.22
C PHE A 95 -23.16 -0.80 -10.96
N THR A 96 -22.29 -0.55 -9.99
CA THR A 96 -22.59 0.11 -8.74
C THR A 96 -21.67 1.30 -8.55
N LEU A 97 -22.27 2.46 -8.29
CA LEU A 97 -21.54 3.68 -7.97
C LEU A 97 -21.80 4.06 -6.52
N ASP A 98 -20.73 4.02 -5.72
CA ASP A 98 -20.71 4.58 -4.37
C ASP A 98 -20.22 6.03 -4.47
N SER A 99 -21.07 7.02 -4.24
CA SER A 99 -20.72 8.44 -4.22
C SER A 99 -21.67 9.23 -3.30
N PRO A 100 -21.16 10.01 -2.34
CA PRO A 100 -21.99 10.94 -1.55
C PRO A 100 -22.20 12.29 -2.24
N GLY A 101 -21.76 12.44 -3.49
CA GLY A 101 -21.89 13.65 -4.30
C GLY A 101 -22.54 13.38 -5.66
N LEU A 102 -22.80 14.48 -6.37
CA LEU A 102 -23.35 14.46 -7.74
C LEU A 102 -22.39 13.70 -8.65
N ALA A 103 -22.77 12.49 -9.05
CA ALA A 103 -21.95 11.67 -9.90
C ALA A 103 -22.80 10.98 -10.96
N SER A 104 -22.34 10.98 -12.20
CA SER A 104 -23.04 10.31 -13.31
C SER A 104 -22.09 9.36 -14.03
N LEU A 105 -22.60 8.17 -14.31
CA LEU A 105 -21.92 7.16 -15.11
C LEU A 105 -22.66 7.03 -16.44
N SER A 106 -21.92 7.27 -17.52
CA SER A 106 -22.38 7.03 -18.88
C SER A 106 -21.58 5.89 -19.48
N LEU A 107 -22.28 4.99 -20.18
CA LEU A 107 -21.70 3.86 -20.89
C LEU A 107 -22.24 3.85 -22.31
N ASP A 108 -21.36 3.62 -23.28
CA ASP A 108 -21.62 3.81 -24.70
C ASP A 108 -22.15 5.22 -25.00
N ASN A 109 -23.43 5.36 -25.35
CA ASN A 109 -24.09 6.63 -25.67
C ASN A 109 -25.22 6.99 -24.68
N GLY A 110 -25.32 6.28 -23.55
CA GLY A 110 -26.40 6.46 -22.58
C GLY A 110 -25.90 6.73 -21.17
N THR A 111 -26.65 7.53 -20.42
CA THR A 111 -26.47 7.65 -18.96
C THR A 111 -27.03 6.38 -18.30
N LEU A 112 -26.18 5.66 -17.58
CA LEU A 112 -26.51 4.43 -16.86
C LEU A 112 -26.89 4.70 -15.41
N LEU A 113 -26.14 5.57 -14.73
CA LEU A 113 -26.41 6.01 -13.35
C LEU A 113 -26.31 7.53 -13.24
N ASP A 114 -27.19 8.12 -12.44
CA ASP A 114 -27.15 9.54 -12.08
C ASP A 114 -27.48 9.70 -10.60
N VAL A 115 -26.44 9.89 -9.79
CA VAL A 115 -26.50 9.96 -8.33
C VAL A 115 -26.77 11.41 -7.93
N PRO A 116 -27.94 11.73 -7.36
CA PRO A 116 -28.27 13.09 -6.94
C PRO A 116 -27.49 13.49 -5.68
N SER A 117 -27.50 14.79 -5.36
CA SER A 117 -26.91 15.35 -4.14
C SER A 117 -27.75 15.05 -2.89
N GLN A 118 -27.96 13.78 -2.54
CA GLN A 118 -28.67 13.38 -1.32
C GLN A 118 -27.80 12.44 -0.46
N ILE A 119 -27.60 12.80 0.81
CA ILE A 119 -26.72 12.07 1.73
C ILE A 119 -27.22 10.63 1.99
N GLU A 120 -28.53 10.40 1.92
CA GLU A 120 -29.15 9.14 2.38
C GLU A 120 -29.01 7.97 1.40
N GLN A 121 -28.69 8.22 0.13
CA GLN A 121 -28.49 7.19 -0.89
C GLN A 121 -27.18 7.42 -1.64
N SER A 122 -26.06 7.12 -0.99
CA SER A 122 -24.72 7.23 -1.57
C SER A 122 -24.37 6.06 -2.49
N ARG A 123 -25.26 5.09 -2.70
CA ARG A 123 -25.01 3.88 -3.48
C ARG A 123 -26.16 3.64 -4.45
N GLN A 124 -25.85 3.58 -5.73
CA GLN A 124 -26.81 3.26 -6.78
C GLN A 124 -26.27 2.16 -7.69
N SER A 125 -27.16 1.28 -8.16
CA SER A 125 -26.82 0.16 -9.04
C SER A 125 -27.75 0.10 -10.25
N ALA A 126 -27.22 -0.29 -11.40
CA ALA A 126 -27.97 -0.46 -12.64
C ALA A 126 -27.43 -1.64 -13.46
N HIS A 127 -28.35 -2.35 -14.11
CA HIS A 127 -28.03 -3.45 -15.01
C HIS A 127 -27.88 -2.97 -16.45
N VAL A 128 -26.90 -3.53 -17.16
CA VAL A 128 -26.66 -3.28 -18.58
C VAL A 128 -26.13 -4.54 -19.24
N THR A 129 -26.71 -4.89 -20.39
CA THR A 129 -26.21 -6.00 -21.22
C THR A 129 -25.12 -5.50 -22.14
N LEU A 130 -23.92 -6.09 -22.04
CA LEU A 130 -22.74 -5.70 -22.82
C LEU A 130 -22.31 -6.81 -23.78
N THR A 131 -21.84 -6.38 -24.95
CA THR A 131 -21.19 -7.25 -25.94
C THR A 131 -19.71 -7.42 -25.62
N ALA A 132 -19.05 -8.42 -26.20
CA ALA A 132 -17.60 -8.51 -26.09
C ALA A 132 -16.94 -7.38 -26.90
N GLY A 133 -15.97 -6.68 -26.31
CA GLY A 133 -15.25 -5.59 -26.96
C GLY A 133 -15.07 -4.36 -26.09
N ALA A 134 -14.73 -3.24 -26.72
CA ALA A 134 -14.52 -1.96 -26.07
C ALA A 134 -15.82 -1.14 -26.00
N HIS A 135 -16.19 -0.72 -24.80
CA HIS A 135 -17.36 0.12 -24.54
C HIS A 135 -16.91 1.48 -23.99
N PRO A 136 -17.22 2.62 -24.64
CA PRO A 136 -16.90 3.92 -24.09
C PRO A 136 -17.53 4.11 -22.72
N VAL A 137 -16.78 4.69 -21.78
CA VAL A 137 -17.25 5.00 -20.44
C VAL A 137 -16.88 6.44 -20.10
N THR A 138 -17.80 7.12 -19.42
CA THR A 138 -17.52 8.42 -18.78
C THR A 138 -18.10 8.40 -17.37
N LEU A 139 -17.26 8.69 -16.38
CA LEU A 139 -17.69 8.98 -15.02
C LEU A 139 -17.41 10.44 -14.72
N GLU A 140 -18.45 11.20 -14.40
CA GLU A 140 -18.34 12.57 -13.93
C GLU A 140 -18.63 12.61 -12.45
N PHE A 141 -17.73 13.16 -11.66
CA PHE A 141 -17.93 13.41 -10.23
C PHE A 141 -17.81 14.90 -9.93
N ARG A 142 -18.76 15.43 -9.18
CA ARG A 142 -18.71 16.79 -8.65
C ARG A 142 -18.67 16.70 -7.13
N LYS A 143 -17.60 17.26 -6.56
CA LYS A 143 -17.46 17.34 -5.11
C LYS A 143 -18.64 18.11 -4.52
N PRO A 144 -19.38 17.53 -3.56
CA PRO A 144 -20.50 18.21 -2.94
C PRO A 144 -20.03 19.40 -2.10
N PRO A 145 -20.81 20.48 -2.00
CA PRO A 145 -20.52 21.60 -1.11
C PRO A 145 -20.76 21.16 0.35
N ARG A 146 -19.77 20.60 1.06
CA ARG A 146 -19.95 20.21 2.48
C ARG A 146 -18.68 19.97 3.31
N ASP A 147 -18.93 19.87 4.63
CA ASP A 147 -18.06 19.88 5.82
C ASP A 147 -16.69 19.17 5.68
N PRO A 148 -15.56 19.81 6.03
CA PRO A 148 -14.23 19.19 6.03
C PRO A 148 -14.09 17.95 6.95
N LYS A 149 -15.06 17.67 7.82
CA LYS A 149 -15.12 16.48 8.67
C LYS A 149 -15.75 15.25 8.00
N ASN A 150 -16.45 15.41 6.88
CA ASN A 150 -17.17 14.30 6.25
C ASN A 150 -16.25 13.55 5.28
N PHE A 151 -15.86 12.33 5.66
CA PHE A 151 -15.19 11.40 4.77
C PHE A 151 -16.13 11.01 3.63
N PHE A 152 -15.59 11.04 2.41
CA PHE A 152 -16.27 10.44 1.26
C PHE A 152 -15.31 9.55 0.49
N HIS A 153 -15.88 8.54 -0.15
CA HIS A 153 -15.21 7.72 -1.13
C HIS A 153 -16.13 7.60 -2.35
N VAL A 154 -15.57 7.84 -3.53
CA VAL A 154 -16.20 7.56 -4.81
C VAL A 154 -15.55 6.32 -5.36
N ASN A 155 -16.35 5.30 -5.68
CA ASN A 155 -15.84 4.05 -6.22
C ASN A 155 -16.79 3.48 -7.28
N LEU A 156 -16.24 3.09 -8.42
CA LEU A 156 -16.98 2.39 -9.46
C LEU A 156 -16.75 0.88 -9.33
N ARG A 157 -17.84 0.16 -9.10
CA ARG A 157 -17.86 -1.31 -8.93
C ARG A 157 -18.71 -1.93 -10.03
N TRP A 158 -18.44 -3.19 -10.31
CA TRP A 158 -19.25 -3.99 -11.21
C TRP A 158 -19.41 -5.42 -10.71
N LYS A 159 -20.46 -6.09 -11.18
CA LYS A 159 -20.65 -7.53 -11.05
C LYS A 159 -20.79 -8.10 -12.46
N PRO A 160 -19.77 -8.84 -12.96
CA PRO A 160 -19.84 -9.46 -14.27
C PRO A 160 -20.81 -10.65 -14.28
N PRO A 161 -21.24 -11.12 -15.47
CA PRO A 161 -22.11 -12.29 -15.63
C PRO A 161 -21.53 -13.52 -14.90
N GLY A 162 -22.29 -14.08 -13.97
CA GLY A 162 -21.86 -15.23 -13.17
C GLY A 162 -20.72 -14.96 -12.16
N GLY A 163 -20.31 -13.71 -11.99
CA GLY A 163 -19.29 -13.31 -11.02
C GLY A 163 -19.86 -12.65 -9.75
N TRP A 164 -18.97 -12.13 -8.93
CA TRP A 164 -19.28 -11.35 -7.73
C TRP A 164 -18.99 -9.86 -7.96
N GLU A 165 -19.61 -9.01 -7.12
CA GLU A 165 -19.32 -7.59 -7.12
C GLU A 165 -17.87 -7.33 -6.71
N GLN A 166 -17.19 -6.47 -7.47
CA GLN A 166 -15.82 -6.04 -7.23
C GLN A 166 -15.61 -4.63 -7.79
N ASP A 167 -14.54 -3.96 -7.37
CA ASP A 167 -14.14 -2.70 -8.00
C ASP A 167 -13.79 -2.96 -9.47
N VAL A 168 -14.13 -2.04 -10.38
CA VAL A 168 -13.82 -2.20 -11.80
C VAL A 168 -12.29 -2.29 -11.96
N PRO A 169 -11.75 -3.45 -12.40
CA PRO A 169 -10.31 -3.63 -12.41
C PRO A 169 -9.62 -2.68 -13.38
N GLY A 170 -8.50 -2.09 -12.97
CA GLY A 170 -7.68 -1.29 -13.89
C GLY A 170 -7.16 -2.07 -15.11
N SER A 171 -7.16 -3.40 -15.05
CA SER A 171 -6.82 -4.30 -16.17
C SER A 171 -7.91 -4.38 -17.25
N VAL A 172 -9.07 -3.74 -17.09
CA VAL A 172 -10.09 -3.61 -18.14
C VAL A 172 -10.28 -2.17 -18.62
N LEU A 173 -9.57 -1.21 -18.05
CA LEU A 173 -9.71 0.22 -18.38
C LEU A 173 -8.64 0.67 -19.36
N PHE A 174 -9.04 1.44 -20.37
CA PHE A 174 -8.15 1.97 -21.40
C PHE A 174 -8.49 3.43 -21.76
N PRO A 175 -7.50 4.30 -22.03
CA PRO A 175 -7.75 5.70 -22.35
C PRO A 175 -8.25 5.90 -23.78
N SER A 176 -8.04 4.92 -24.66
CA SER A 176 -8.53 4.89 -26.05
C SER A 176 -9.03 3.48 -26.38
N ALA A 177 -9.91 3.35 -27.38
CA ALA A 177 -10.50 2.07 -27.76
C ALA A 177 -9.40 1.06 -28.13
N PRO A 178 -9.20 -0.02 -27.35
CA PRO A 178 -8.14 -0.98 -27.63
C PRO A 178 -8.59 -2.02 -28.65
N SER A 179 -7.65 -2.51 -29.45
CA SER A 179 -7.80 -3.75 -30.22
C SER A 179 -7.59 -4.99 -29.34
N SER A 180 -8.16 -6.14 -29.73
CA SER A 180 -7.99 -7.41 -29.01
C SER A 180 -6.52 -7.81 -28.80
N ASP A 181 -5.64 -7.45 -29.75
CA ASP A 181 -4.20 -7.70 -29.68
C ASP A 181 -3.49 -6.80 -28.66
N GLU A 182 -3.91 -5.55 -28.53
CA GLU A 182 -3.40 -4.64 -27.50
C GLU A 182 -3.83 -5.08 -26.10
N VAL A 183 -5.09 -5.51 -25.95
CA VAL A 183 -5.59 -6.06 -24.68
C VAL A 183 -4.81 -7.31 -24.30
N ARG A 184 -4.57 -8.24 -25.24
CA ARG A 184 -3.78 -9.45 -24.97
C ARG A 184 -2.36 -9.11 -24.49
N ARG A 185 -1.67 -8.19 -25.16
CA ARG A 185 -0.31 -7.76 -24.77
C ARG A 185 -0.31 -7.09 -23.40
N ALA A 186 -1.26 -6.22 -23.12
CA ALA A 186 -1.39 -5.55 -21.82
C ALA A 186 -1.69 -6.56 -20.69
N ASN A 187 -2.54 -7.55 -20.93
CA ASN A 187 -2.80 -8.65 -19.98
C ASN A 187 -1.55 -9.49 -19.72
N THR A 188 -0.75 -9.80 -20.75
CA THR A 188 0.52 -10.52 -20.60
C THR A 188 1.50 -9.73 -19.73
N VAL A 189 1.60 -8.42 -19.93
CA VAL A 189 2.44 -7.52 -19.12
C VAL A 189 1.97 -7.51 -17.67
N ASP A 190 0.67 -7.31 -17.42
CA ASP A 190 0.11 -7.30 -16.07
C ASP A 190 0.32 -8.64 -15.35
N PHE A 191 0.16 -9.76 -16.07
CA PHE A 191 0.44 -11.09 -15.55
C PHE A 191 1.91 -11.26 -15.18
N ALA A 192 2.83 -10.88 -16.07
CA ALA A 192 4.27 -10.95 -15.82
C ALA A 192 4.69 -10.12 -14.59
N LEU A 193 4.16 -8.89 -14.47
CA LEU A 193 4.41 -8.02 -13.32
C LEU A 193 3.82 -8.59 -12.03
N THR A 194 2.63 -9.20 -12.10
CA THR A 194 2.01 -9.87 -10.95
C THR A 194 2.87 -11.04 -10.46
N VAL A 195 3.34 -11.89 -11.37
CA VAL A 195 4.23 -13.01 -11.03
C VAL A 195 5.58 -12.50 -10.51
N ALA A 196 6.14 -11.43 -11.10
CA ALA A 196 7.36 -10.79 -10.60
C ALA A 196 7.18 -10.27 -9.17
N GLY A 197 6.04 -9.66 -8.88
CA GLY A 197 5.66 -9.19 -7.55
C GLY A 197 5.56 -10.34 -6.54
N TRP A 198 4.90 -11.44 -6.89
CA TRP A 198 4.84 -12.63 -6.03
C TRP A 198 6.21 -13.27 -5.79
N ALA A 199 7.07 -13.32 -6.80
CA ALA A 199 8.43 -13.84 -6.64
C ALA A 199 9.25 -12.96 -5.68
N LEU A 200 9.14 -11.64 -5.80
CA LEU A 200 9.75 -10.68 -4.88
C LEU A 200 9.21 -10.85 -3.45
N ALA A 201 7.89 -10.92 -3.29
CA ALA A 201 7.24 -11.14 -1.99
C ALA A 201 7.70 -12.45 -1.33
N ALA A 202 7.81 -13.53 -2.10
CA ALA A 202 8.32 -14.81 -1.63
C ALA A 202 9.80 -14.72 -1.20
N ALA A 203 10.63 -13.98 -1.95
CA ALA A 203 12.02 -13.75 -1.56
C ALA A 203 12.12 -12.99 -0.24
N VAL A 204 11.32 -11.93 -0.06
CA VAL A 204 11.24 -11.15 1.18
C VAL A 204 10.76 -12.02 2.35
N ALA A 205 9.71 -12.82 2.15
CA ALA A 205 9.20 -13.74 3.18
C ALA A 205 10.27 -14.78 3.58
N LEU A 206 11.01 -15.33 2.62
CA LEU A 206 12.12 -16.27 2.91
C LEU A 206 13.28 -15.59 3.65
N MET A 207 13.61 -14.34 3.32
CA MET A 207 14.59 -13.54 4.06
C MET A 207 14.14 -13.33 5.52
N GLY A 208 12.88 -12.92 5.72
CA GLY A 208 12.28 -12.76 7.05
C GLY A 208 12.27 -14.06 7.85
N PHE A 209 11.84 -15.17 7.24
CA PHE A 209 11.84 -16.49 7.87
C PHE A 209 13.25 -16.97 8.23
N ALA A 210 14.22 -16.79 7.33
CA ALA A 210 15.61 -17.13 7.59
C ALA A 210 16.18 -16.30 8.75
N GLY A 211 15.85 -15.00 8.82
CA GLY A 211 16.20 -14.10 9.91
C GLY A 211 15.57 -14.55 11.24
N ALA A 212 14.26 -14.76 11.28
CA ALA A 212 13.54 -15.22 12.46
C ALA A 212 14.06 -16.58 12.96
N ARG A 213 14.27 -17.54 12.06
CA ARG A 213 14.83 -18.86 12.40
C ARG A 213 16.27 -18.76 12.90
N TYR A 214 17.05 -17.84 12.35
CA TYR A 214 18.40 -17.58 12.83
C TYR A 214 18.38 -17.06 14.27
N LEU A 215 17.50 -16.10 14.57
CA LEU A 215 17.33 -15.54 15.91
C LEU A 215 16.82 -16.59 16.90
N ALA A 216 15.75 -17.32 16.55
CA ALA A 216 15.15 -18.35 17.39
C ALA A 216 16.12 -19.49 17.73
N ARG A 217 17.04 -19.86 16.83
CA ARG A 217 18.07 -20.89 17.10
C ARG A 217 19.03 -20.54 18.23
N ARG A 218 19.18 -19.26 18.56
CA ARG A 218 20.02 -18.78 19.66
C ARG A 218 19.24 -18.65 20.96
N MET A 219 17.93 -18.84 20.91
CA MET A 219 17.03 -18.72 22.05
C MET A 219 16.56 -20.10 22.50
N THR A 220 16.30 -20.23 23.80
CA THR A 220 15.58 -21.40 24.33
C THR A 220 14.12 -21.35 23.89
N ARG A 221 13.46 -22.52 23.81
CA ARG A 221 12.02 -22.59 23.50
C ARG A 221 11.19 -21.69 24.42
N ARG A 222 11.58 -21.61 25.71
CA ARG A 222 10.96 -20.72 26.70
C ARG A 222 11.11 -19.25 26.32
N GLN A 223 12.32 -18.81 25.98
CA GLN A 223 12.56 -17.41 25.56
C GLN A 223 11.75 -17.06 24.29
N THR A 224 11.70 -17.94 23.29
CA THR A 224 10.89 -17.70 22.08
C THR A 224 9.40 -17.56 22.39
N LEU A 225 8.87 -18.41 23.28
CA LEU A 225 7.47 -18.32 23.71
C LEU A 225 7.19 -17.00 24.43
N TRP A 226 8.00 -16.63 25.43
CA TRP A 226 7.81 -15.38 26.16
C TRP A 226 7.94 -14.15 25.27
N LEU A 227 8.92 -14.12 24.37
CA LEU A 227 9.09 -12.99 23.46
C LEU A 227 7.91 -12.90 22.46
N GLY A 228 7.39 -14.05 22.00
CA GLY A 228 6.16 -14.10 21.22
C GLY A 228 4.95 -13.58 21.98
N LEU A 229 4.83 -13.90 23.28
CA LEU A 229 3.77 -13.37 24.14
C LEU A 229 3.89 -11.85 24.33
N ILE A 230 5.10 -11.31 24.52
CA ILE A 230 5.32 -9.86 24.63
C ILE A 230 4.97 -9.17 23.30
N TYR A 231 5.35 -9.75 22.16
CA TYR A 231 4.94 -9.23 20.85
C TYR A 231 3.41 -9.21 20.70
N CYS A 232 2.72 -10.31 21.04
CA CYS A 232 1.27 -10.37 21.00
C CYS A 232 0.62 -9.34 21.94
N ALA A 233 1.16 -9.17 23.15
CA ALA A 233 0.68 -8.16 24.10
C ALA A 233 0.89 -6.73 23.55
N ALA A 234 2.07 -6.45 22.97
CA ALA A 234 2.39 -5.18 22.33
C ALA A 234 1.45 -4.88 21.15
N LEU A 235 1.08 -5.90 20.37
CA LEU A 235 0.11 -5.79 19.28
C LEU A 235 -1.30 -5.54 19.81
N VAL A 236 -1.73 -6.25 20.86
CA VAL A 236 -3.03 -6.04 21.50
C VAL A 236 -3.15 -4.60 22.01
N LEU A 237 -2.12 -4.05 22.67
CA LEU A 237 -2.12 -2.65 23.11
C LEU A 237 -2.29 -1.66 21.94
N ARG A 238 -1.60 -1.91 20.82
CA ARG A 238 -1.71 -1.07 19.62
C ARG A 238 -3.07 -1.17 18.95
N LEU A 239 -3.62 -2.37 18.81
CA LEU A 239 -4.94 -2.58 18.22
C LEU A 239 -6.05 -2.02 19.12
N TRP A 240 -5.88 -2.12 20.44
CA TRP A 240 -6.78 -1.49 21.40
C TRP A 240 -6.76 0.04 21.26
N TYR A 241 -5.58 0.66 21.24
CA TYR A 241 -5.45 2.09 20.98
C TYR A 241 -6.03 2.49 19.62
N LEU A 242 -5.79 1.71 18.56
CA LEU A 242 -6.34 1.95 17.24
C LEU A 242 -7.87 1.85 17.23
N SER A 243 -8.45 0.91 17.97
CA SER A 243 -9.90 0.79 18.11
C SER A 243 -10.50 1.98 18.87
N ASP A 244 -9.79 2.51 19.87
CA ASP A 244 -10.21 3.69 20.61
C ASP A 244 -10.13 4.95 19.73
N LEU A 245 -9.05 5.08 18.93
CA LEU A 245 -8.92 6.11 17.90
C LEU A 245 -10.08 6.06 16.91
N GLN A 246 -10.39 4.89 16.36
CA GLN A 246 -11.50 4.75 15.41
C GLN A 246 -12.85 5.14 16.03
N ALA A 247 -13.07 4.81 17.30
CA ALA A 247 -14.32 5.10 17.99
C ALA A 247 -14.49 6.57 18.39
N ARG A 248 -13.38 7.29 18.65
CA ARG A 248 -13.43 8.64 19.25
C ARG A 248 -12.91 9.76 18.36
N ASP A 249 -12.03 9.47 17.41
CA ASP A 249 -11.47 10.49 16.53
C ASP A 249 -12.38 10.71 15.32
N PRO A 250 -13.06 11.87 15.23
CA PRO A 250 -13.89 12.20 14.06
C PRO A 250 -13.08 12.31 12.75
N PHE A 251 -11.75 12.43 12.84
CA PHE A 251 -10.84 12.54 11.70
C PHE A 251 -10.14 11.22 11.36
N PHE A 252 -10.56 10.10 11.94
CA PHE A 252 -9.96 8.80 11.69
C PHE A 252 -9.90 8.46 10.19
N ASN A 253 -11.01 8.70 9.49
CA ASN A 253 -11.15 8.49 8.04
C ASN A 253 -10.88 9.78 7.23
N ALA A 254 -11.43 10.91 7.67
CA ALA A 254 -11.25 12.21 7.02
C ALA A 254 -10.03 12.94 7.61
N LEU A 255 -8.85 12.71 7.02
CA LEU A 255 -7.60 13.25 7.52
C LEU A 255 -7.58 14.79 7.41
N PRO A 256 -7.20 15.53 8.47
CA PRO A 256 -7.27 16.99 8.47
C PRO A 256 -6.31 17.62 7.46
N LEU A 257 -6.67 18.80 6.95
CA LEU A 257 -5.86 19.56 6.01
C LEU A 257 -4.54 20.01 6.63
N GLY A 258 -3.49 20.07 5.80
CA GLY A 258 -2.16 20.50 6.22
C GLY A 258 -1.44 19.52 7.14
N THR A 259 -2.03 18.37 7.45
CA THR A 259 -1.38 17.33 8.26
C THR A 259 -0.51 16.42 7.41
N ASP A 260 0.60 15.98 7.99
CA ASP A 260 1.50 14.99 7.41
C ASP A 260 0.77 13.70 7.04
N HIS A 261 -0.17 13.26 7.89
CA HIS A 261 -1.00 12.07 7.68
C HIS A 261 -1.67 12.09 6.31
N ARG A 262 -2.35 13.21 6.01
CA ARG A 262 -3.04 13.40 4.74
C ARG A 262 -2.06 13.53 3.58
N GLY A 263 -0.94 14.20 3.80
CA GLY A 263 0.12 14.35 2.81
C GLY A 263 0.68 13.00 2.36
N TYR A 264 1.01 12.12 3.31
CA TYR A 264 1.51 10.78 3.02
C TYR A 264 0.45 9.88 2.40
N GLU A 265 -0.77 9.92 2.91
CA GLU A 265 -1.89 9.13 2.41
C GLU A 265 -2.25 9.47 0.96
N SER A 266 -2.39 10.76 0.65
CA SER A 266 -2.69 11.22 -0.71
C SER A 266 -1.56 10.85 -1.69
N GLN A 267 -0.30 10.93 -1.26
CA GLN A 267 0.84 10.51 -2.08
C GLN A 267 0.85 9.00 -2.33
N ALA A 268 0.57 8.18 -1.31
CA ALA A 268 0.47 6.73 -1.43
C ALA A 268 -0.60 6.32 -2.47
N ARG A 269 -1.76 6.98 -2.44
CA ARG A 269 -2.85 6.75 -3.39
C ARG A 269 -2.49 7.16 -4.81
N ARG A 270 -1.79 8.27 -4.99
CA ARG A 270 -1.25 8.67 -6.30
C ARG A 270 -0.33 7.60 -6.88
N VAL A 271 0.57 7.03 -6.06
CA VAL A 271 1.46 5.93 -6.47
C VAL A 271 0.65 4.71 -6.91
N LEU A 272 -0.38 4.33 -6.15
CA LEU A 272 -1.26 3.20 -6.51
C LEU A 272 -2.03 3.41 -7.82
N LYS A 273 -2.48 4.65 -8.08
CA LYS A 273 -3.12 5.04 -9.35
C LYS A 273 -2.17 5.05 -10.55
N GLY A 274 -0.87 4.83 -10.33
CA GLY A 274 0.17 4.90 -11.35
C GLY A 274 0.65 6.32 -11.64
N THR A 275 0.28 7.28 -10.80
CA THR A 275 0.67 8.69 -10.96
C THR A 275 1.85 9.02 -10.05
N TRP A 276 2.92 9.51 -10.67
CA TRP A 276 4.09 10.02 -9.96
C TRP A 276 3.93 11.51 -9.70
N PRO A 277 4.51 12.06 -8.61
CA PRO A 277 4.53 13.51 -8.43
C PRO A 277 5.39 14.14 -9.53
N ASP A 278 4.79 15.10 -10.24
CA ASP A 278 5.47 15.91 -11.27
C ASP A 278 6.39 16.97 -10.64
N GLU A 279 6.19 17.25 -9.36
CA GLU A 279 6.94 18.21 -8.54
C GLU A 279 7.92 17.49 -7.59
N PRO A 280 9.02 18.14 -7.17
CA PRO A 280 9.90 17.59 -6.14
C PRO A 280 9.14 17.20 -4.88
N PHE A 281 9.58 16.11 -4.25
CA PHE A 281 9.00 15.64 -3.00
C PHE A 281 9.14 16.69 -1.90
N TYR A 282 8.02 17.28 -1.47
CA TYR A 282 7.98 18.16 -0.30
C TYR A 282 8.19 17.39 1.00
N PHE A 283 7.74 16.13 1.05
CA PHE A 283 7.94 15.22 2.19
C PHE A 283 8.78 14.01 1.79
N GLN A 284 9.45 13.40 2.77
CA GLN A 284 10.24 12.18 2.57
C GLN A 284 9.44 11.05 1.86
N PRO A 285 9.99 10.46 0.78
CA PRO A 285 9.24 9.53 -0.08
C PRO A 285 9.01 8.15 0.55
N GLY A 286 9.74 7.77 1.61
CA GLY A 286 9.65 6.45 2.23
C GLY A 286 8.27 6.13 2.80
N GLN A 287 7.63 7.09 3.48
CA GLN A 287 6.31 6.86 4.08
C GLN A 287 5.20 6.68 3.01
N PRO A 288 5.10 7.48 1.94
CA PRO A 288 4.17 7.23 0.85
C PRO A 288 4.31 5.84 0.21
N PHE A 289 5.54 5.39 -0.09
CA PHE A 289 5.76 4.07 -0.68
C PHE A 289 5.40 2.94 0.29
N TYR A 290 5.69 3.13 1.58
CA TYR A 290 5.34 2.18 2.62
C TYR A 290 3.82 2.03 2.78
N LEU A 291 3.08 3.13 2.80
CA LEU A 291 1.62 3.10 2.83
C LEU A 291 1.04 2.51 1.54
N ALA A 292 1.58 2.84 0.37
CA ALA A 292 1.15 2.25 -0.90
C ALA A 292 1.30 0.71 -0.89
N LEU A 293 2.42 0.20 -0.36
CA LEU A 293 2.64 -1.23 -0.20
C LEU A 293 1.60 -1.87 0.74
N ILE A 294 1.31 -1.21 1.87
CA ILE A 294 0.31 -1.71 2.82
C ILE A 294 -1.09 -1.71 2.18
N HIS A 295 -1.50 -0.63 1.54
CA HIS A 295 -2.79 -0.54 0.85
C HIS A 295 -2.94 -1.60 -0.25
N GLY A 296 -1.87 -1.90 -0.99
CA GLY A 296 -1.89 -2.98 -1.98
C GLY A 296 -2.20 -4.37 -1.41
N VAL A 297 -2.02 -4.58 -0.10
CA VAL A 297 -2.28 -5.86 0.58
C VAL A 297 -3.54 -5.79 1.47
N ALA A 298 -3.71 -4.70 2.20
CA ALA A 298 -4.77 -4.49 3.20
C ALA A 298 -6.04 -3.87 2.62
N GLY A 299 -5.98 -3.33 1.40
CA GLY A 299 -7.08 -2.63 0.74
C GLY A 299 -7.16 -1.15 1.10
N GLU A 300 -8.30 -0.53 0.81
CA GLU A 300 -8.51 0.93 0.92
C GLU A 300 -8.83 1.42 2.34
N ASP A 301 -9.07 0.50 3.27
CA ASP A 301 -9.50 0.78 4.64
C ASP A 301 -8.34 1.28 5.53
N LEU A 302 -8.50 2.47 6.12
CA LEU A 302 -7.45 3.07 6.97
C LEU A 302 -7.25 2.31 8.29
N PHE A 303 -8.27 1.59 8.78
CA PHE A 303 -8.08 0.75 9.97
C PHE A 303 -7.15 -0.42 9.65
N ALA A 304 -7.42 -1.17 8.57
CA ALA A 304 -6.57 -2.26 8.11
C ALA A 304 -5.13 -1.79 7.83
N THR A 305 -4.97 -0.62 7.19
CA THR A 305 -3.65 -0.03 6.92
C THR A 305 -2.88 0.29 8.22
N ARG A 306 -3.53 0.97 9.19
CA ARG A 306 -2.90 1.28 10.48
C ARG A 306 -2.64 0.03 11.32
N ALA A 307 -3.51 -0.98 11.26
CA ALA A 307 -3.33 -2.24 11.95
C ALA A 307 -2.12 -3.02 11.40
N ALA A 308 -1.96 -3.05 10.07
CA ALA A 308 -0.79 -3.66 9.42
C ALA A 308 0.50 -2.91 9.81
N GLN A 309 0.47 -1.57 9.78
CA GLN A 309 1.60 -0.76 10.24
C GLN A 309 1.93 -1.04 11.72
N ALA A 310 0.93 -1.14 12.59
CA ALA A 310 1.12 -1.44 14.00
C ALA A 310 1.71 -2.84 14.25
N ALA A 311 1.31 -3.83 13.45
CA ALA A 311 1.88 -5.18 13.52
C ALA A 311 3.37 -5.20 13.13
N VAL A 312 3.76 -4.38 12.15
CA VAL A 312 5.15 -4.17 11.75
C VAL A 312 5.92 -3.41 12.83
N GLY A 313 5.37 -2.33 13.38
CA GLY A 313 5.98 -1.56 14.47
C GLY A 313 6.23 -2.40 15.73
N ALA A 314 5.30 -3.30 16.07
CA ALA A 314 5.46 -4.23 17.18
C ALA A 314 6.66 -5.20 17.04
N LEU A 315 7.17 -5.43 15.81
CA LEU A 315 8.40 -6.21 15.62
C LEU A 315 9.62 -5.56 16.31
N GLY A 316 9.56 -4.26 16.59
CA GLY A 316 10.56 -3.55 17.38
C GLY A 316 10.77 -4.15 18.78
N VAL A 317 9.77 -4.83 19.36
CA VAL A 317 9.93 -5.61 20.61
C VAL A 317 11.03 -6.66 20.48
N LEU A 318 11.05 -7.38 19.34
CA LEU A 318 12.02 -8.44 19.08
C LEU A 318 13.43 -7.85 18.92
N LEU A 319 13.53 -6.73 18.20
CA LEU A 319 14.80 -6.06 17.93
C LEU A 319 15.36 -5.42 19.20
N ALA A 320 14.52 -4.77 20.01
CA ALA A 320 14.89 -4.19 21.30
C ALA A 320 15.40 -5.27 22.27
N TYR A 321 14.73 -6.42 22.35
CA TYR A 321 15.22 -7.57 23.12
C TYR A 321 16.63 -7.98 22.68
N HIS A 322 16.84 -8.16 21.38
CA HIS A 322 18.11 -8.62 20.85
C HIS A 322 19.23 -7.61 21.04
N LEU A 323 18.96 -6.31 20.89
CA LEU A 323 19.94 -5.26 21.13
C LEU A 323 20.30 -5.19 22.62
N GLY A 324 19.32 -5.16 23.51
CA GLY A 324 19.55 -5.14 24.97
C GLY A 324 20.34 -6.36 25.44
N GLN A 325 19.96 -7.55 24.95
CA GLN A 325 20.68 -8.79 25.24
C GLN A 325 22.13 -8.76 24.77
N ALA A 326 22.37 -8.21 23.58
CA ALA A 326 23.67 -8.30 22.95
C ALA A 326 24.64 -7.19 23.37
N MET A 327 24.12 -6.05 23.83
CA MET A 327 24.92 -4.94 24.35
C MET A 327 25.21 -5.08 25.85
N PHE A 328 24.30 -5.70 26.60
CA PHE A 328 24.40 -5.87 28.04
C PHE A 328 24.23 -7.35 28.41
N ASP A 329 23.02 -7.74 28.82
CA ASP A 329 22.70 -9.09 29.25
C ASP A 329 21.23 -9.46 28.97
N GLU A 330 20.86 -10.71 29.25
CA GLU A 330 19.49 -11.19 29.04
C GLU A 330 18.43 -10.38 29.81
N ARG A 331 18.73 -9.90 31.01
CA ARG A 331 17.77 -9.11 31.81
C ARG A 331 17.51 -7.77 31.13
N ALA A 332 18.56 -7.10 30.65
CA ALA A 332 18.44 -5.88 29.88
C ALA A 332 17.61 -6.09 28.60
N GLY A 333 17.77 -7.23 27.92
CA GLY A 333 16.93 -7.60 26.78
C GLY A 333 15.44 -7.67 27.14
N TRP A 334 15.08 -8.36 28.23
CA TRP A 334 13.69 -8.44 28.67
C TRP A 334 13.10 -7.10 29.10
N ILE A 335 13.90 -6.28 29.80
CA ILE A 335 13.50 -4.91 30.18
C ILE A 335 13.26 -4.06 28.92
N ALA A 336 14.18 -4.08 27.95
CA ALA A 336 14.03 -3.35 26.70
C ALA A 336 12.80 -3.79 25.90
N ALA A 337 12.52 -5.09 25.84
CA ALA A 337 11.32 -5.63 25.19
C ALA A 337 10.04 -5.14 25.85
N GLY A 338 9.98 -5.19 27.19
CA GLY A 338 8.81 -4.73 27.96
C GLY A 338 8.60 -3.22 27.84
N LEU A 339 9.67 -2.42 27.93
CA LEU A 339 9.61 -0.98 27.74
C LEU A 339 9.13 -0.64 26.32
N TYR A 340 9.70 -1.26 25.28
CA TYR A 340 9.26 -1.02 23.90
C TYR A 340 7.80 -1.40 23.67
N ALA A 341 7.35 -2.52 24.26
CA ALA A 341 5.98 -3.01 24.12
C ALA A 341 4.94 -2.03 24.66
N ALA A 342 5.23 -1.40 25.81
CA ALA A 342 4.29 -0.56 26.55
C ALA A 342 4.54 0.95 26.41
N TYR A 343 5.62 1.38 25.72
CA TYR A 343 5.94 2.81 25.60
C TYR A 343 4.85 3.58 24.83
N PRO A 344 4.12 4.51 25.47
CA PRO A 344 2.94 5.12 24.87
C PRO A 344 3.20 5.85 23.55
N ILE A 345 4.40 6.45 23.41
CA ILE A 345 4.78 7.18 22.19
C ILE A 345 4.95 6.25 20.99
N PHE A 346 5.48 5.03 21.19
CA PHE A 346 5.54 4.05 20.09
C PHE A 346 4.16 3.54 19.74
N ILE A 347 3.29 3.31 20.72
CA ILE A 347 1.89 2.92 20.47
C ILE A 347 1.17 4.00 19.65
N PHE A 348 1.36 5.28 20.01
CA PHE A 348 0.82 6.43 19.29
C PHE A 348 1.31 6.48 17.83
N TYR A 349 2.63 6.47 17.62
CA TYR A 349 3.21 6.60 16.29
C TYR A 349 2.94 5.38 15.40
N ASP A 350 2.86 4.18 15.97
CA ASP A 350 2.53 2.96 15.22
C ASP A 350 1.11 2.99 14.64
N ALA A 351 0.18 3.71 15.26
CA ALA A 351 -1.17 3.95 14.73
C ALA A 351 -1.29 5.24 13.89
N ALA A 352 -0.30 6.14 13.96
CA ALA A 352 -0.27 7.38 13.18
C ALA A 352 0.28 7.14 11.77
N LEU A 353 -0.36 7.70 10.73
CA LEU A 353 0.09 7.60 9.34
C LEU A 353 1.28 8.53 9.04
N VAL A 354 2.35 8.42 9.83
CA VAL A 354 3.56 9.25 9.73
C VAL A 354 4.82 8.39 9.71
N ALA A 355 5.94 8.99 9.29
CA ALA A 355 7.18 8.27 8.99
C ALA A 355 7.89 7.61 10.19
N THR A 356 7.53 7.97 11.43
CA THR A 356 8.26 7.61 12.66
C THR A 356 8.40 6.11 12.87
N SER A 357 7.34 5.33 12.65
CA SER A 357 7.37 3.87 12.89
C SER A 357 8.26 3.14 11.89
N GLY A 358 8.16 3.51 10.60
CA GLY A 358 9.06 2.98 9.57
C GLY A 358 10.52 3.33 9.86
N ALA A 359 10.81 4.60 10.16
CA ALA A 359 12.15 5.07 10.52
C ALA A 359 12.73 4.31 11.73
N THR A 360 11.91 4.10 12.77
CA THR A 360 12.32 3.39 13.99
C THR A 360 12.65 1.92 13.69
N LEU A 361 11.82 1.25 12.89
CA LEU A 361 12.07 -0.14 12.50
C LEU A 361 13.39 -0.27 11.73
N PHE A 362 13.59 0.55 10.70
CA PHE A 362 14.81 0.50 9.88
C PHE A 362 16.06 0.86 10.69
N MET A 363 15.95 1.80 11.63
CA MET A 363 17.04 2.11 12.56
C MET A 363 17.38 0.91 13.45
N LEU A 364 16.39 0.24 14.06
CA LEU A 364 16.63 -0.93 14.89
C LEU A 364 17.24 -2.10 14.09
N LEU A 365 16.79 -2.31 12.86
CA LEU A 365 17.38 -3.30 11.95
C LEU A 365 18.83 -2.96 11.59
N ALA A 366 19.11 -1.67 11.33
CA ALA A 366 20.47 -1.19 11.10
C ALA A 366 21.37 -1.45 12.31
N LEU A 367 20.92 -1.11 13.52
CA LEU A 367 21.68 -1.34 14.75
C LEU A 367 21.95 -2.83 14.99
N VAL A 368 20.96 -3.70 14.77
CA VAL A 368 21.15 -5.15 14.87
C VAL A 368 22.18 -5.62 13.84
N ALA A 369 22.17 -5.10 12.62
CA ALA A 369 23.15 -5.44 11.59
C ALA A 369 24.56 -4.90 11.93
N ALA A 370 24.68 -3.66 12.38
CA ALA A 370 25.94 -3.04 12.80
C ALA A 370 26.60 -3.80 13.95
N GLN A 371 25.81 -4.14 14.97
CA GLN A 371 26.24 -4.96 16.12
C GLN A 371 26.85 -6.30 15.67
N ARG A 372 26.34 -6.88 14.59
CA ARG A 372 26.85 -8.13 14.01
C ARG A 372 28.10 -7.94 13.17
N ALA A 373 28.17 -6.84 12.43
CA ALA A 373 29.35 -6.48 11.66
C ALA A 373 30.57 -6.26 12.57
N ALA A 374 30.36 -5.70 13.77
CA ALA A 374 31.40 -5.39 14.74
C ALA A 374 31.89 -6.60 15.56
N TRP A 375 31.39 -7.81 15.33
CA TRP A 375 31.74 -8.98 16.15
C TRP A 375 33.21 -9.42 15.92
N PRO A 376 34.07 -9.51 16.98
CA PRO A 376 35.54 -9.56 16.84
C PRO A 376 36.15 -10.72 16.06
N HIS A 377 35.42 -11.84 15.91
CA HIS A 377 36.00 -13.11 15.43
C HIS A 377 35.76 -13.43 13.95
N ALA A 378 35.06 -12.56 13.20
CA ALA A 378 34.94 -12.71 11.75
C ALA A 378 34.46 -11.39 11.11
N SER A 379 35.20 -10.88 10.13
CA SER A 379 34.69 -9.81 9.27
C SER A 379 33.46 -10.33 8.53
N GLN A 380 32.33 -9.64 8.70
CA GLN A 380 31.07 -9.99 8.06
C GLN A 380 30.59 -8.81 7.20
N PRO A 381 31.23 -8.56 6.04
CA PRO A 381 30.93 -7.41 5.19
C PRO A 381 29.45 -7.37 4.76
N ALA A 382 28.80 -8.53 4.66
CA ALA A 382 27.37 -8.61 4.39
C ALA A 382 26.52 -7.89 5.46
N TRP A 383 26.90 -7.95 6.74
CA TRP A 383 26.17 -7.24 7.81
C TRP A 383 26.46 -5.75 7.80
N ALA A 384 27.68 -5.33 7.48
CA ALA A 384 27.99 -3.91 7.28
C ALA A 384 27.19 -3.31 6.12
N PHE A 385 27.13 -4.03 4.98
CA PHE A 385 26.28 -3.66 3.85
C PHE A 385 24.79 -3.63 4.25
N THR A 386 24.31 -4.65 4.96
CA THR A 386 22.92 -4.69 5.45
C THR A 386 22.62 -3.50 6.36
N SER A 387 23.54 -3.15 7.26
CA SER A 387 23.40 -1.98 8.12
C SER A 387 23.29 -0.69 7.31
N GLY A 388 24.19 -0.48 6.33
CA GLY A 388 24.14 0.68 5.45
C GLY A 388 22.86 0.74 4.63
N LEU A 389 22.40 -0.39 4.10
CA LEU A 389 21.13 -0.49 3.38
C LEU A 389 19.93 -0.13 4.28
N MET A 390 19.88 -0.65 5.50
CA MET A 390 18.80 -0.33 6.45
C MET A 390 18.83 1.14 6.88
N LEU A 391 20.02 1.74 7.08
CA LEU A 391 20.14 3.18 7.32
C LEU A 391 19.68 4.01 6.12
N GLY A 392 20.05 3.62 4.90
CA GLY A 392 19.61 4.30 3.67
C GLY A 392 18.08 4.24 3.50
N LEU A 393 17.47 3.07 3.75
CA LEU A 393 16.02 2.92 3.77
C LEU A 393 15.39 3.77 4.88
N GLY A 394 15.95 3.77 6.09
CA GLY A 394 15.52 4.65 7.18
C GLY A 394 15.62 6.13 6.82
N GLY A 395 16.67 6.55 6.11
CA GLY A 395 16.87 7.90 5.60
C GLY A 395 15.76 8.35 4.65
N ALA A 396 15.16 7.42 3.90
CA ALA A 396 13.99 7.72 3.06
C ALA A 396 12.72 8.03 3.88
N PHE A 397 12.66 7.67 5.17
CA PHE A 397 11.60 8.05 6.11
C PHE A 397 12.00 9.24 6.98
N GLN A 398 13.28 9.37 7.30
CA GLN A 398 13.79 10.45 8.13
C GLN A 398 15.24 10.76 7.74
N PRO A 399 15.48 11.81 6.92
CA PRO A 399 16.81 12.14 6.42
C PRO A 399 17.85 12.40 7.52
N ALA A 400 17.39 12.87 8.69
CA ALA A 400 18.23 13.09 9.88
C ALA A 400 18.90 11.81 10.42
N LEU A 401 18.54 10.62 9.93
CA LEU A 401 19.24 9.38 10.26
C LEU A 401 20.59 9.21 9.53
N LEU A 402 20.86 10.04 8.50
CA LEU A 402 22.07 9.97 7.68
C LEU A 402 23.10 11.07 8.02
N THR A 403 22.73 12.02 8.87
CA THR A 403 23.53 13.17 9.32
C THR A 403 23.83 13.03 10.79
#